data_AF-A0A4P5WUP7-F1
#
_entry.id   AF-A0A4P5WUP7-F1
#
_cell.length_a   1.000
_cell.length_b   1.000
_cell.length_c   1.000
_cell.angle_alpha   90.00
_cell.angle_beta   90.00
_cell.angle_gamma   90.00
#
_symmetry.space_group_name_H-M   'P 1'
#
loop_
_entity.id
_entity.type
_entity.pdbx_description
1 polymer ?
#
loop_
_entity_poly.entity_id
_entity_poly.type
_entity_poly.pdbx_seq_one_letter_code
_entity_poly.pdbx_strand_id
1 'polypeptide(L)'
;MNADRIPVAEVLAGVAAYAGMADGITISGGEPFEQPDGLGELLRGLRQILRPGSDVLVYSGLAFASLMPWLTNWQGLVDAVISEPFDLSAPQTKPLMGSDNQTLHTLSDLGRLRFGEFQRPRDGRDDRLDVMVDGDGTAWMAGIPRRGDLERLQKLLAAQGIASRTTEHLIR
;
A
#
# COMPACT_ATOMS: atom_id res chain seq x y z
N MET A 1 -17.16 -6.57 9.97
CA MET A 1 -17.09 -5.24 10.62
C MET A 1 -17.77 -4.28 9.68
N ASN A 2 -18.77 -3.52 10.16
CA ASN A 2 -19.29 -2.38 9.41
C ASN A 2 -18.17 -1.34 9.48
N ALA A 3 -17.41 -1.15 8.40
CA ALA A 3 -16.44 -0.06 8.37
C ALA A 3 -17.24 1.23 8.37
N ASP A 4 -17.09 2.05 9.42
CA ASP A 4 -17.70 3.38 9.43
C ASP A 4 -17.17 4.15 8.22
N ARG A 5 -18.09 4.74 7.45
CA ARG A 5 -17.73 5.52 6.26
C ARG A 5 -17.09 6.82 6.73
N ILE A 6 -15.85 7.06 6.33
CA ILE A 6 -15.12 8.29 6.63
C ILE A 6 -15.19 9.21 5.40
N PRO A 7 -15.57 10.50 5.56
CA PRO A 7 -15.53 11.47 4.48
C PRO A 7 -14.10 11.70 3.96
N VAL A 8 -13.94 11.88 2.65
CA VAL A 8 -12.62 12.14 2.03
C VAL A 8 -11.94 13.38 2.63
N ALA A 9 -12.71 14.43 2.93
CA ALA A 9 -12.19 15.64 3.58
C ALA A 9 -11.53 15.36 4.94
N GLU A 10 -12.05 14.40 5.71
CA GLU A 10 -11.48 14.01 7.00
C GLU A 10 -10.16 13.26 6.82
N VAL A 11 -10.09 12.35 5.83
CA VAL A 11 -8.84 11.68 5.46
C VAL A 11 -7.78 12.70 5.03
N LEU A 12 -8.15 13.65 4.16
CA LEU A 12 -7.25 14.70 3.69
C LEU A 12 -6.74 15.58 4.85
N ALA A 13 -7.61 15.94 5.80
CA ALA A 13 -7.21 16.69 6.99
C ALA A 13 -6.19 15.91 7.84
N GLY A 14 -6.37 14.60 8.01
CA GLY A 14 -5.42 13.73 8.70
C GLY A 14 -4.06 13.66 7.98
N VAL A 15 -4.08 13.52 6.65
CA VAL A 15 -2.85 13.45 5.84
C VAL A 15 -2.11 14.80 5.81
N ALA A 16 -2.84 15.93 5.82
CA ALA A 16 -2.25 17.27 5.72
C ALA A 16 -1.21 17.56 6.81
N ALA A 17 -1.36 16.99 8.01
CA ALA A 17 -0.40 17.12 9.10
C ALA A 17 1.00 16.55 8.76
N TYR A 18 1.07 15.60 7.82
CA TYR A 18 2.30 14.90 7.43
C TYR A 18 2.74 15.18 6.00
N ALA A 19 1.89 15.81 5.17
CA ALA A 19 2.14 16.08 3.76
C ALA A 19 3.44 16.88 3.53
N GLY A 20 3.78 17.78 4.45
CA GLY A 20 5.03 18.54 4.46
C GLY A 20 6.26 17.78 4.95
N MET A 21 6.15 16.49 5.24
CA MET A 21 7.25 15.63 5.70
C MET A 21 7.44 14.41 4.80
N ALA A 22 6.39 13.97 4.12
CA ALA A 22 6.42 12.80 3.24
C ALA A 22 7.01 13.11 1.85
N ASP A 23 7.77 12.16 1.31
CA ASP A 23 8.24 12.18 -0.08
C ASP A 23 7.16 11.70 -1.06
N GLY A 24 6.11 11.03 -0.57
CA GLY A 24 5.02 10.51 -1.37
C GLY A 24 3.92 9.90 -0.50
N ILE A 25 2.87 9.38 -1.13
CA ILE A 25 1.75 8.69 -0.49
C ILE A 25 1.56 7.32 -1.12
N THR A 26 1.43 6.31 -0.28
CA THR A 26 0.98 4.97 -0.68
C THR A 26 -0.45 4.76 -0.22
N ILE A 27 -1.34 4.42 -1.15
CA ILE A 27 -2.73 4.03 -0.88
C ILE A 27 -2.81 2.50 -0.97
N SER A 28 -3.11 1.86 0.16
CA SER A 28 -3.20 0.40 0.29
C SER A 28 -4.30 0.01 1.30
N GLY A 29 -4.58 -1.29 1.39
CA GLY A 29 -5.71 -1.82 2.17
C GLY A 29 -7.05 -1.67 1.45
N GLY A 30 -8.07 -2.42 1.90
CA GLY A 30 -9.31 -2.57 1.12
C GLY A 30 -9.04 -2.91 -0.36
N GLU A 31 -10.02 -2.67 -1.22
CA GLU A 31 -9.76 -2.50 -2.66
C GLU A 31 -10.06 -1.04 -3.03
N PRO A 32 -9.02 -0.19 -3.26
CA PRO A 32 -9.24 1.23 -3.53
C PRO A 32 -10.17 1.50 -4.73
N PHE A 33 -10.09 0.66 -5.76
CA PHE A 33 -10.89 0.82 -6.97
C PHE A 33 -12.35 0.34 -6.85
N GLU A 34 -12.74 -0.28 -5.73
CA GLU A 34 -14.16 -0.55 -5.41
C GLU A 34 -14.91 0.72 -4.94
N GLN A 35 -14.20 1.82 -4.68
CA GLN A 35 -14.77 3.11 -4.29
C GLN A 35 -14.23 4.24 -5.19
N PRO A 36 -14.44 4.16 -6.51
CA PRO A 36 -13.74 5.02 -7.47
C PRO A 36 -14.06 6.51 -7.29
N ASP A 37 -15.28 6.87 -6.91
CA ASP A 37 -15.66 8.26 -6.67
C ASP A 37 -14.86 8.86 -5.50
N GLY A 38 -14.82 8.15 -4.37
CA GLY A 38 -14.07 8.56 -3.19
C GLY A 38 -12.56 8.56 -3.42
N LEU A 39 -12.03 7.54 -4.11
CA LEU A 39 -10.62 7.48 -4.48
C LEU A 39 -10.23 8.65 -5.40
N GLY A 40 -11.04 8.94 -6.41
CA GLY A 40 -10.79 10.05 -7.32
C GLY A 40 -10.85 11.42 -6.62
N GLU A 41 -11.78 11.62 -5.68
CA GLU A 41 -11.82 12.82 -4.84
C GLU A 41 -10.56 12.94 -3.96
N LEU A 42 -10.17 11.84 -3.31
CA LEU A 42 -8.98 11.78 -2.46
C LEU A 42 -7.72 12.11 -3.25
N LEU A 43 -7.52 11.48 -4.42
CA LEU A 43 -6.37 11.70 -5.28
C LEU A 43 -6.24 13.18 -5.72
N ARG A 44 -7.35 13.83 -6.06
CA ARG A 44 -7.34 15.26 -6.41
C ARG A 44 -6.97 16.12 -5.20
N GLY A 45 -7.54 15.83 -4.03
CA GLY A 45 -7.21 16.54 -2.79
C GLY A 45 -5.75 16.36 -2.38
N LEU A 46 -5.21 15.15 -2.50
CA LEU A 46 -3.80 14.86 -2.23
C LEU A 46 -2.89 15.71 -3.10
N ARG A 47 -3.18 15.86 -4.40
CA ARG A 47 -2.38 16.71 -5.29
C ARG A 47 -2.41 18.20 -4.92
N GLN A 48 -3.42 18.66 -4.18
CA GLN A 48 -3.48 20.04 -3.70
C GLN A 48 -2.65 20.26 -2.43
N ILE A 49 -2.50 19.25 -1.58
CA ILE A 49 -1.84 19.38 -0.27
C ILE A 49 -0.40 18.85 -0.25
N LEU A 50 -0.05 17.94 -1.16
CA LEU A 50 1.29 17.39 -1.27
C LEU A 50 2.24 18.38 -1.95
N ARG A 51 3.53 18.26 -1.63
CA ARG A 51 4.56 19.08 -2.25
C ARG A 51 4.75 18.71 -3.71
N PRO A 52 5.20 19.66 -4.55
CA PRO A 52 5.66 19.33 -5.90
C PRO A 52 6.74 18.25 -5.85
N GLY A 53 6.59 17.23 -6.69
CA GLY A 53 7.50 16.09 -6.74
C GLY A 53 7.20 14.98 -5.73
N SER A 54 6.12 15.07 -4.96
CA SER A 54 5.63 13.96 -4.14
C SER A 54 4.94 12.90 -5.00
N ASP A 55 5.35 11.65 -4.87
CA ASP A 55 4.77 10.54 -5.63
C ASP A 55 3.48 9.99 -5.00
N VAL A 56 2.65 9.34 -5.81
CA VAL A 56 1.46 8.60 -5.37
C VAL A 56 1.49 7.19 -5.95
N LEU A 57 1.58 6.20 -5.06
CA LEU A 57 1.48 4.77 -5.33
C LEU A 57 0.13 4.24 -4.88
N VAL A 58 -0.53 3.44 -5.73
CA VAL A 58 -1.80 2.77 -5.37
C VAL A 58 -1.66 1.26 -5.55
N TYR A 59 -2.03 0.49 -4.53
CA TYR A 59 -2.15 -0.96 -4.62
C TYR A 59 -3.58 -1.36 -5.02
N SER A 60 -3.71 -2.37 -5.86
CA SER A 60 -4.99 -3.00 -6.21
C SER A 60 -4.82 -4.50 -6.40
N GLY A 61 -5.80 -5.26 -5.94
CA GLY A 61 -5.94 -6.68 -6.24
C GLY A 61 -6.68 -6.95 -7.56
N LEU A 62 -7.03 -5.93 -8.33
CA LEU A 62 -7.64 -6.07 -9.65
C LEU A 62 -6.58 -6.10 -10.75
N ALA A 63 -6.93 -6.74 -11.88
CA ALA A 63 -6.08 -6.73 -13.06
C ALA A 63 -5.92 -5.32 -13.65
N PHE A 64 -4.73 -4.97 -14.12
CA PHE A 64 -4.43 -3.61 -14.60
C PHE A 64 -5.41 -3.10 -15.66
N ALA A 65 -5.83 -3.98 -16.58
CA ALA A 65 -6.79 -3.65 -17.63
C ALA A 65 -8.13 -3.13 -17.07
N SER A 66 -8.56 -3.62 -15.91
CA SER A 66 -9.79 -3.17 -15.24
C SER A 66 -9.63 -1.77 -14.65
N LEU A 67 -8.40 -1.37 -14.31
CA LEU A 67 -8.09 -0.08 -13.70
C LEU A 67 -8.08 1.07 -14.71
N MET A 68 -7.84 0.74 -15.99
CA MET A 68 -7.60 1.71 -17.06
C MET A 68 -8.67 2.79 -17.26
N PRO A 69 -9.98 2.50 -17.17
CA PRO A 69 -11.00 3.54 -17.31
C PRO A 69 -10.83 4.66 -16.29
N TRP A 70 -10.50 4.33 -15.04
CA TRP A 70 -10.27 5.32 -13.99
C TRP A 70 -8.92 6.00 -14.13
N LEU A 71 -7.85 5.23 -14.39
CA LEU A 71 -6.49 5.78 -14.54
C LEU A 71 -6.39 6.77 -15.71
N THR A 72 -7.14 6.54 -16.78
CA THR A 72 -7.23 7.49 -17.91
C THR A 72 -7.88 8.80 -17.48
N ASN A 73 -8.94 8.74 -16.68
CA ASN A 73 -9.63 9.92 -16.13
C ASN A 73 -8.81 10.64 -15.05
N TRP A 74 -7.86 9.94 -14.43
CA TRP A 74 -7.01 10.43 -13.34
C TRP A 74 -5.57 10.68 -13.79
N GLN A 75 -5.38 11.00 -15.08
CA GLN A 75 -4.06 11.28 -15.63
C GLN A 75 -3.32 12.35 -14.80
N GLY A 76 -2.12 12.02 -14.34
CA GLY A 76 -1.29 12.88 -13.50
C GLY A 76 -1.63 12.86 -12.00
N LEU A 77 -2.66 12.12 -11.58
CA LEU A 77 -2.99 11.96 -10.16
C LEU A 77 -2.29 10.77 -9.51
N VAL A 78 -1.94 9.73 -10.28
CA VAL A 78 -1.25 8.52 -9.81
C VAL A 78 0.06 8.35 -10.56
N ASP A 79 1.15 8.09 -9.84
CA ASP A 79 2.49 7.92 -10.43
C ASP A 79 2.82 6.45 -10.69
N ALA A 80 2.35 5.55 -9.82
CA ALA A 80 2.50 4.12 -10.00
C ALA A 80 1.31 3.34 -9.42
N VAL A 81 1.08 2.15 -10.00
CA VAL A 81 0.10 1.19 -9.52
C VAL A 81 0.75 -0.18 -9.41
N ILE A 82 0.48 -0.90 -8.32
CA ILE A 82 0.74 -2.34 -8.23
C ILE A 82 -0.58 -3.06 -8.40
N SER A 83 -0.70 -3.88 -9.45
CA SER A 83 -1.93 -4.57 -9.83
C SER A 83 -1.79 -6.09 -9.71
N GLU A 84 -2.91 -6.75 -10.05
CA GLU A 84 -3.16 -8.19 -10.06
C GLU A 84 -3.54 -8.77 -8.69
N PRO A 85 -4.47 -9.76 -8.68
CA PRO A 85 -4.80 -10.49 -7.47
C PRO A 85 -3.55 -11.12 -6.85
N PHE A 86 -3.47 -11.13 -5.53
CA PHE A 86 -2.37 -11.79 -4.85
C PHE A 86 -2.45 -13.32 -5.01
N ASP A 87 -1.39 -13.92 -5.54
CA ASP A 87 -1.23 -15.39 -5.60
C ASP A 87 -0.30 -15.87 -4.49
N LEU A 88 -0.84 -16.67 -3.57
CA LEU A 88 -0.06 -17.26 -2.47
C LEU A 88 0.99 -18.27 -2.97
N SER A 89 0.72 -18.95 -4.08
CA SER A 89 1.57 -20.02 -4.63
C SER A 89 2.76 -19.49 -5.43
N ALA A 90 2.66 -18.26 -5.91
CA ALA A 90 3.74 -17.64 -6.67
C ALA A 90 4.89 -17.16 -5.76
N PRO A 91 6.13 -17.14 -6.30
CA PRO A 91 7.27 -16.63 -5.55
C PRO A 91 7.11 -15.16 -5.16
N GLN A 92 7.90 -14.71 -4.19
CA GLN A 92 7.95 -13.33 -3.73
C GLN A 92 9.38 -12.80 -3.88
N THR A 93 9.75 -12.48 -5.11
CA THR A 93 11.14 -12.15 -5.48
C THR A 93 11.35 -10.67 -5.79
N LYS A 94 10.30 -9.85 -5.85
CA LYS A 94 10.39 -8.41 -6.12
C LYS A 94 10.06 -7.57 -4.88
N PRO A 95 10.75 -6.43 -4.65
CA PRO A 95 10.35 -5.46 -3.65
C PRO A 95 8.94 -4.95 -3.90
N LEU A 96 8.23 -4.51 -2.85
CA LEU A 96 6.88 -3.94 -2.90
C LEU A 96 5.76 -4.87 -3.41
N MET A 97 6.06 -5.98 -4.10
CA MET A 97 5.08 -7.00 -4.51
C MET A 97 5.01 -8.13 -3.49
N GLY A 98 3.79 -8.49 -3.08
CA GLY A 98 3.56 -9.66 -2.22
C GLY A 98 3.76 -10.97 -2.97
N SER A 99 3.57 -10.95 -4.29
CA SER A 99 3.70 -12.10 -5.18
C SER A 99 4.20 -11.67 -6.57
N ASP A 100 4.98 -12.52 -7.24
CA ASP A 100 5.59 -12.24 -8.53
C ASP A 100 4.61 -12.15 -9.70
N ASN A 101 3.37 -12.62 -9.51
CA ASN A 101 2.29 -12.41 -10.49
C ASN A 101 1.78 -10.96 -10.48
N GLN A 102 2.06 -10.20 -9.41
CA GLN A 102 1.73 -8.77 -9.33
C GLN A 102 2.68 -7.95 -10.18
N THR A 103 2.16 -6.86 -10.75
CA THR A 103 2.91 -6.03 -11.69
C THR A 103 2.94 -4.58 -11.24
N LEU A 104 4.13 -3.98 -11.29
CA LEU A 104 4.33 -2.55 -11.10
C LEU A 104 4.15 -1.82 -12.43
N HIS A 105 3.18 -0.92 -12.49
CA HIS A 105 2.91 -0.03 -13.61
C HIS A 105 3.34 1.38 -13.24
N THR A 106 4.25 1.97 -14.00
CA THR A 106 4.68 3.37 -13.82
C THR A 106 3.92 4.25 -14.81
N LEU A 107 3.16 5.21 -14.30
CA LEU A 107 2.18 6.00 -15.06
C LEU A 107 2.65 7.43 -15.36
N SER A 108 3.73 7.87 -14.71
CA SER A 108 4.33 9.19 -14.90
C SER A 108 5.86 9.10 -14.96
N ASP A 109 6.50 10.20 -15.37
CA ASP A 109 7.96 10.31 -15.34
C ASP A 109 8.51 10.22 -13.91
N LEU A 110 7.81 10.81 -12.95
CA LEU A 110 8.13 10.71 -11.53
C LEU A 110 8.00 9.25 -11.06
N GLY A 111 6.93 8.56 -11.45
CA GLY A 111 6.73 7.16 -11.12
C GLY A 111 7.82 6.26 -11.68
N ARG A 112 8.26 6.51 -12.92
CA ARG A 112 9.42 5.79 -13.51
C ARG A 112 10.70 6.05 -12.72
N LEU A 113 10.95 7.29 -12.34
CA LEU A 113 12.14 7.68 -11.56
C LEU A 113 12.15 7.07 -10.16
N ARG A 114 11.00 7.07 -9.46
CA ARG A 114 10.88 6.64 -8.06
C ARG A 114 10.73 5.14 -7.89
N PHE A 115 9.95 4.50 -8.77
CA PHE A 115 9.59 3.10 -8.60
C PHE A 115 10.29 2.14 -9.56
N GLY A 116 10.96 2.64 -10.59
CA GLY A 116 11.65 1.79 -11.58
C GLY A 116 12.66 0.83 -10.95
N GLU A 117 13.31 1.22 -9.85
CA GLU A 117 14.27 0.38 -9.15
C GLU A 117 13.66 -0.87 -8.50
N PHE A 118 12.36 -0.90 -8.22
CA PHE A 118 11.69 -2.02 -7.55
C PHE A 118 11.30 -3.17 -8.48
N GLN A 119 11.66 -3.09 -9.77
CA GLN A 119 11.54 -4.22 -10.70
C GLN A 119 12.71 -5.21 -10.58
N ARG A 120 13.75 -4.87 -9.82
CA ARG A 120 14.89 -5.74 -9.54
C ARG A 120 14.53 -6.89 -8.58
N PRO A 121 15.37 -7.93 -8.46
CA PRO A 121 15.27 -8.90 -7.39
C PRO A 121 15.40 -8.25 -6.00
N ARG A 122 14.55 -8.68 -5.07
CA ARG A 122 14.50 -8.28 -3.67
C ARG A 122 15.76 -8.72 -2.94
N ASP A 123 16.30 -7.85 -2.08
CA ASP A 123 17.40 -8.14 -1.18
C ASP A 123 17.09 -7.68 0.26
N GLY A 124 18.08 -7.79 1.16
CA GLY A 124 17.88 -7.49 2.58
C GLY A 124 17.47 -6.04 2.90
N ARG A 125 17.65 -5.09 1.97
CA ARG A 125 17.23 -3.69 2.15
C ARG A 125 15.72 -3.53 2.07
N ASP A 126 15.05 -4.47 1.41
CA ASP A 126 13.61 -4.46 1.15
C ASP A 126 12.81 -5.14 2.29
N ASP A 127 13.50 -5.70 3.29
CA ASP A 127 12.90 -6.43 4.42
C ASP A 127 12.53 -5.52 5.59
N ARG A 128 12.12 -4.29 5.28
CA ARG A 128 11.76 -3.26 6.26
C ARG A 128 10.23 -3.22 6.44
N LEU A 129 9.82 -3.07 7.69
CA LEU A 129 8.44 -2.81 8.08
C LEU A 129 8.42 -1.55 8.93
N ASP A 130 7.45 -0.69 8.67
CA ASP A 130 7.12 0.42 9.55
C ASP A 130 6.18 -0.10 10.63
N VAL A 131 6.45 0.24 11.88
CA VAL A 131 5.65 -0.19 13.04
C VAL A 131 5.18 1.05 13.79
N MET A 132 3.88 1.15 13.99
CA MET A 132 3.24 2.17 14.82
C MET A 132 2.55 1.46 15.99
N VAL A 133 2.69 1.99 17.20
CA VAL A 133 2.01 1.46 18.38
C VAL A 133 1.12 2.56 18.95
N ASP A 134 -0.17 2.29 19.02
CA ASP A 134 -1.17 3.20 19.58
C ASP A 134 -1.11 3.19 21.12
N GLY A 135 -1.74 4.19 21.74
CA GLY A 135 -1.74 4.35 23.20
C GLY A 135 -2.43 3.21 23.97
N ASP A 136 -3.24 2.40 23.30
CA ASP A 136 -3.88 1.20 23.85
C ASP A 136 -3.04 -0.08 23.68
N GLY A 137 -1.85 0.04 23.07
CA GLY A 137 -0.94 -1.07 22.79
C GLY A 137 -1.21 -1.79 21.46
N THR A 138 -2.15 -1.32 20.65
CA THR A 138 -2.37 -1.85 19.29
C THR A 138 -1.19 -1.52 18.40
N ALA A 139 -0.60 -2.54 17.76
CA ALA A 139 0.51 -2.35 16.82
C ALA A 139 0.03 -2.49 15.37
N TRP A 140 0.26 -1.45 14.59
CA TRP A 140 0.08 -1.43 13.14
C TRP A 140 1.42 -1.63 12.44
N MET A 141 1.42 -2.45 11.42
CA MET A 141 2.60 -2.71 10.60
C MET A 141 2.30 -2.43 9.14
N ALA A 142 3.17 -1.67 8.49
CA ALA A 142 3.10 -1.40 7.05
C ALA A 142 4.38 -1.91 6.37
N GLY A 143 4.21 -2.50 5.19
CA GLY A 143 5.29 -3.09 4.40
C GLY A 143 4.97 -4.52 3.97
N ILE A 144 5.88 -5.11 3.19
CA ILE A 144 5.69 -6.44 2.60
C ILE A 144 6.68 -7.42 3.25
N PRO A 145 6.28 -8.12 4.34
CA PRO A 145 7.16 -9.08 5.02
C PRO A 145 7.52 -10.25 4.09
N ARG A 146 8.59 -10.99 4.41
CA ARG A 146 8.85 -12.25 3.71
C ARG A 146 7.85 -13.31 4.18
N ARG A 147 7.64 -14.31 3.32
CA ARG A 147 6.91 -15.53 3.67
C ARG A 147 7.39 -16.10 5.01
N GLY A 148 6.48 -16.21 5.97
CA GLY A 148 6.75 -16.77 7.29
C GLY A 148 7.31 -15.81 8.34
N ASP A 149 7.64 -14.55 8.00
CA ASP A 149 8.15 -13.58 8.97
C ASP A 149 7.12 -13.25 10.05
N LEU A 150 5.85 -13.04 9.66
CA LEU A 150 4.77 -12.78 10.62
C LEU A 150 4.46 -14.00 11.50
N GLU A 151 4.53 -15.21 10.94
CA GLU A 151 4.39 -16.45 11.73
C GLU A 151 5.55 -16.59 12.73
N ARG A 152 6.78 -16.29 12.31
CA ARG A 152 7.95 -16.28 13.18
C ARG A 152 7.80 -15.24 14.29
N LEU A 153 7.34 -14.03 13.97
CA LEU A 153 7.08 -12.98 14.94
C LEU A 153 6.01 -13.42 15.95
N GLN A 154 4.90 -14.01 15.49
CA GLN A 154 3.86 -14.55 16.36
C GLN A 154 4.40 -15.61 17.33
N LYS A 155 5.25 -16.54 16.85
CA LYS A 155 5.89 -17.56 17.70
C LYS A 155 6.80 -16.94 18.77
N LEU A 156 7.57 -15.90 18.41
CA LEU A 156 8.43 -15.19 19.35
C LEU A 156 7.63 -14.43 20.43
N LEU A 157 6.53 -13.77 20.04
CA LEU A 157 5.61 -13.11 20.96
C LEU A 157 4.94 -14.12 21.91
N ALA A 158 4.46 -15.24 21.38
CA ALA A 158 3.86 -16.30 22.18
C ALA A 158 4.81 -16.89 23.22
N ALA A 159 6.10 -17.05 22.87
CA ALA A 159 7.13 -17.50 23.81
C ALA A 159 7.39 -16.52 24.97
N GLN A 160 7.00 -15.25 24.82
CA GLN A 160 7.05 -14.22 25.86
C GLN A 160 5.70 -14.05 26.59
N GLY A 161 4.73 -14.95 26.36
CA GLY A 161 3.39 -14.87 26.95
C GLY A 161 2.47 -13.83 26.30
N ILE A 162 2.87 -13.26 25.16
CA ILE A 162 2.08 -12.27 24.42
C ILE A 162 1.23 -13.00 23.38
N ALA A 163 -0.09 -12.93 23.54
CA ALA A 163 -1.02 -13.45 22.53
C ALA A 163 -1.17 -12.46 21.38
N SER A 164 -1.07 -12.93 20.13
CA SER A 164 -1.28 -12.10 18.94
C SER A 164 -2.14 -12.81 17.90
N ARG A 165 -2.87 -12.02 17.10
CA ARG A 165 -3.67 -12.48 15.95
C ARG A 165 -3.27 -11.67 14.73
N THR A 166 -3.07 -12.34 13.60
CA THR A 166 -2.78 -11.71 12.31
C THR A 166 -3.96 -11.93 11.36
N THR A 167 -4.18 -10.99 10.44
CA THR A 167 -5.21 -11.10 9.40
C THR A 167 -4.83 -12.04 8.25
N GLU A 168 -3.55 -12.45 8.17
CA GLU A 168 -3.03 -13.41 7.19
C GLU A 168 -3.73 -14.79 7.27
N HIS A 169 -4.40 -15.11 8.38
CA HIS A 169 -5.17 -16.34 8.57
C HIS A 169 -6.53 -16.40 7.87
N LEU A 170 -6.95 -15.37 7.15
CA LEU A 170 -8.27 -15.32 6.48
C LEU A 170 -8.23 -15.66 4.98
N ILE A 171 -7.06 -15.89 4.40
CA ILE A 171 -6.90 -16.32 3.00
C ILE A 171 -6.60 -17.83 3.02
N ARG A 172 -7.66 -18.64 3.06
CA ARG A 172 -7.62 -20.09 2.82
C ARG A 172 -8.71 -20.47 1.84
#